data_AF-A0A3D1ZUX2-F1
#
_entry.id   AF-A0A3D1ZUX2-F1
#
_cell.length_a   1.000
_cell.length_b   1.000
_cell.length_c   1.000
_cell.angle_alpha   90.00
_cell.angle_beta   90.00
_cell.angle_gamma   90.00
#
_symmetry.space_group_name_H-M   'P 1'
#
loop_
_entity.id
_entity.type
_entity.pdbx_description
1 polymer ?
#
loop_
_entity_poly.entity_id
_entity_poly.type
_entity_poly.pdbx_seq_one_letter_code
_entity_poly.pdbx_strand_id
1 'polypeptide(L)'
;MEFEEYEKRLENAGQYGAEIFLVVLAYLSMLLSALLSMLSGDELWFSRSGSLAVIFCAIAEYRNITVQQGMNEVAQDSTSRWDATPEKWVVPASRKKFEKFVLFSIILATVVWGYGDLLFKNS
;
A
#
# COMPACT_ATOMS: atom_id res chain seq x y z
N MET A 1 -2.43 31.47 -0.76
CA MET A 1 -3.56 30.53 -0.74
C MET A 1 -3.14 29.16 -1.30
N GLU A 2 -2.58 29.08 -2.51
CA GLU A 2 -2.11 27.79 -3.09
C GLU A 2 -0.88 27.18 -2.40
N PHE A 3 0.08 27.99 -1.95
CA PHE A 3 1.23 27.49 -1.17
C PHE A 3 0.79 26.83 0.14
N GLU A 4 -0.17 27.45 0.84
CA GLU A 4 -0.75 26.93 2.08
C GLU A 4 -1.59 25.67 1.84
N GLU A 5 -2.32 25.59 0.71
CA GLU A 5 -3.01 24.36 0.31
C GLU A 5 -2.01 23.23 0.01
N TYR A 6 -0.91 23.55 -0.68
CA TYR A 6 0.14 22.58 -0.95
C TYR A 6 0.82 22.09 0.33
N GLU A 7 1.22 22.98 1.24
CA GLU A 7 1.82 22.60 2.52
C GLU A 7 0.87 21.71 3.33
N LYS A 8 -0.42 22.03 3.36
CA LYS A 8 -1.45 21.20 4.00
C LYS A 8 -1.58 19.83 3.33
N ARG A 9 -1.51 19.75 2.00
CA ARG A 9 -1.49 18.47 1.26
C ARG A 9 -0.21 17.69 1.49
N LEU A 10 0.94 18.36 1.65
CA LEU A 10 2.22 17.74 2.03
C LEU A 10 2.17 17.14 3.44
N GLU A 11 1.61 17.87 4.40
CA GLU A 11 1.43 17.42 5.77
C GLU A 11 0.49 16.20 5.81
N ASN A 12 -0.63 16.26 5.09
CA ASN A 12 -1.54 15.12 4.92
C ASN A 12 -0.87 13.96 4.17
N ALA A 13 -0.02 14.24 3.18
CA ALA A 13 0.77 13.22 2.50
C ALA A 13 1.86 12.61 3.40
N GLY A 14 2.23 13.27 4.49
CA GLY A 14 3.03 12.72 5.58
C GLY A 14 2.29 11.69 6.44
N GLN A 15 0.96 11.64 6.37
CA GLN A 15 0.14 10.70 7.12
C GLN A 15 -0.09 9.42 6.28
N TYR A 16 0.60 8.34 6.65
CA TYR A 16 0.46 7.00 6.03
C TYR A 16 -0.21 6.01 6.99
N GLY A 17 -0.81 6.49 8.08
CA GLY A 17 -1.26 5.63 9.18
C GLY A 17 -2.29 4.60 8.74
N ALA A 18 -3.22 4.99 7.87
CA ALA A 18 -4.24 4.08 7.35
C ALA A 18 -3.65 3.04 6.39
N GLU A 19 -2.74 3.44 5.51
CA GLU A 19 -2.07 2.55 4.57
C GLU A 19 -1.18 1.54 5.29
N ILE A 20 -0.41 2.00 6.29
CA ILE A 20 0.40 1.13 7.15
C ILE A 20 -0.49 0.15 7.92
N PHE A 21 -1.59 0.63 8.49
CA PHE A 21 -2.55 -0.21 9.20
C PHE A 21 -3.10 -1.33 8.31
N LEU A 22 -3.45 -1.01 7.05
CA LEU A 22 -3.93 -2.01 6.08
C LEU A 22 -2.87 -3.05 5.75
N VAL A 23 -1.61 -2.64 5.53
CA VAL A 23 -0.52 -3.58 5.25
C VAL A 23 -0.21 -4.45 6.47
N VAL A 24 -0.24 -3.89 7.69
CA VAL A 24 -0.12 -4.65 8.94
C VAL A 24 -1.25 -5.67 9.05
N LEU A 25 -2.48 -5.27 8.75
CA LEU A 25 -3.64 -6.17 8.77
C LEU A 25 -3.50 -7.30 7.74
N ALA A 26 -2.93 -7.02 6.56
CA ALA A 26 -2.60 -8.03 5.56
C ALA A 26 -1.65 -9.10 6.13
N TYR A 27 -0.50 -8.68 6.66
CA TYR A 27 0.47 -9.61 7.24
C TYR A 27 -0.06 -10.33 8.48
N LEU A 28 -0.83 -9.65 9.35
CA LEU A 28 -1.47 -10.28 10.51
C LEU A 28 -2.46 -11.35 10.08
N SER A 29 -3.27 -11.10 9.06
CA SER A 29 -4.21 -12.09 8.55
C SER A 29 -3.50 -13.34 8.04
N MET A 30 -2.40 -13.17 7.31
CA MET A 30 -1.58 -14.30 6.83
C MET A 30 -0.91 -15.06 7.96
N LEU A 31 -0.38 -14.35 8.96
CA LEU A 31 0.27 -14.96 10.12
C LEU A 31 -0.73 -15.78 10.96
N LEU A 32 -1.91 -15.22 11.24
CA LEU A 32 -2.96 -15.92 11.96
C LEU A 32 -3.44 -17.16 11.20
N SER A 33 -3.63 -17.04 9.88
CA SER A 33 -4.01 -18.18 9.05
C SER A 33 -2.93 -19.24 8.93
N ALA A 34 -1.65 -18.87 8.95
CA ALA A 34 -0.54 -19.82 9.01
C ALA A 34 -0.55 -20.61 10.32
N LEU A 35 -0.72 -19.93 11.46
CA LEU A 35 -0.84 -20.57 12.78
C LEU A 35 -2.06 -21.50 12.83
N LEU A 36 -3.20 -21.07 12.30
CA LEU A 36 -4.40 -21.91 12.21
C LEU A 36 -4.18 -23.13 11.32
N SER A 37 -3.44 -22.99 10.21
CA SER A 37 -3.11 -24.12 9.33
C SER A 37 -2.27 -25.16 10.07
N MET A 38 -1.25 -24.71 10.82
CA MET A 38 -0.40 -25.59 11.63
C MET A 38 -1.18 -26.31 12.75
N LEU A 39 -2.11 -25.62 13.41
CA LEU A 39 -2.87 -26.18 14.52
C LEU A 39 -4.00 -27.12 14.08
N SER A 40 -4.63 -26.83 12.93
CA SER A 40 -5.76 -27.61 12.42
C SER A 40 -5.33 -28.75 11.49
N GLY A 41 -4.10 -28.72 10.96
CA GLY A 41 -3.64 -29.61 9.90
C GLY A 41 -4.30 -29.34 8.54
N ASP A 42 -5.05 -28.25 8.40
CA ASP A 42 -5.68 -27.83 7.14
C ASP A 42 -4.86 -26.73 6.47
N GLU A 43 -4.22 -27.09 5.37
CA GLU A 43 -3.32 -26.25 4.58
C GLU A 43 -4.06 -25.11 3.84
N LEU A 44 -5.39 -25.21 3.71
CA LEU A 44 -6.19 -24.27 2.95
C LEU A 44 -6.33 -22.91 3.64
N TRP A 45 -6.20 -22.84 4.97
CA TRP A 45 -6.34 -21.57 5.71
C TRP A 45 -5.29 -20.55 5.28
N PHE A 46 -4.03 -20.98 5.18
CA PHE A 46 -2.93 -20.11 4.76
C PHE A 46 -3.10 -19.66 3.30
N SER A 47 -3.37 -20.58 2.37
CA SER A 47 -3.61 -20.21 0.96
C SER A 47 -4.76 -19.20 0.81
N ARG A 48 -5.91 -19.40 1.48
CA ARG A 48 -7.05 -18.48 1.39
C ARG A 48 -6.74 -17.09 1.93
N SER A 49 -5.90 -16.99 2.96
CA SER A 49 -5.51 -15.70 3.56
C SER A 49 -4.74 -14.79 2.59
N GLY A 50 -4.06 -15.37 1.59
CA GLY A 50 -3.38 -14.60 0.54
C GLY A 50 -4.33 -13.68 -0.22
N SER A 51 -5.55 -14.14 -0.53
CA SER A 51 -6.57 -13.31 -1.22
C SER A 51 -6.98 -12.08 -0.40
N LEU A 52 -7.10 -12.23 0.93
CA LEU A 52 -7.44 -11.15 1.84
C LEU A 52 -6.29 -10.15 1.95
N ALA A 53 -5.06 -10.64 2.03
CA ALA A 53 -3.86 -9.81 2.03
C ALA A 53 -3.69 -9.03 0.71
N VAL A 54 -4.00 -9.63 -0.45
CA VAL A 54 -4.02 -8.92 -1.74
C VAL A 54 -5.00 -7.74 -1.69
N ILE A 55 -6.23 -7.95 -1.19
CA ILE A 55 -7.24 -6.88 -1.11
C ILE A 55 -6.77 -5.75 -0.18
N PHE A 56 -6.24 -6.06 1.00
CA PHE A 56 -5.76 -5.02 1.92
C PHE A 56 -4.60 -4.21 1.33
N CYS A 57 -3.63 -4.87 0.71
CA CYS A 57 -2.52 -4.19 0.04
C CYS A 57 -3.01 -3.37 -1.18
N ALA A 58 -3.97 -3.87 -1.96
CA ALA A 58 -4.55 -3.12 -3.08
C ALA A 58 -5.29 -1.86 -2.61
N ILE A 59 -6.03 -1.93 -1.49
CA ILE A 59 -6.68 -0.75 -0.89
C ILE A 59 -5.62 0.24 -0.38
N ALA A 60 -4.54 -0.25 0.26
CA ALA A 60 -3.44 0.60 0.70
C ALA A 60 -2.77 1.32 -0.48
N GLU A 61 -2.55 0.62 -1.60
CA GLU A 61 -1.97 1.20 -2.81
C GLU A 61 -2.92 2.21 -3.46
N TYR A 62 -4.22 1.90 -3.55
CA TYR A 62 -5.21 2.84 -4.07
C TYR A 62 -5.20 4.16 -3.30
N ARG A 63 -5.16 4.10 -1.96
CA ARG A 63 -5.06 5.30 -1.11
C ARG A 63 -3.76 6.07 -1.38
N ASN A 64 -2.65 5.35 -1.50
CA ASN A 64 -1.35 5.94 -1.79
C ASN A 64 -1.35 6.67 -3.14
N ILE A 65 -1.91 6.06 -4.19
CA ILE A 65 -2.06 6.66 -5.53
C ILE A 65 -2.93 7.91 -5.47
N THR A 66 -4.06 7.89 -4.78
CA THR A 66 -4.96 9.05 -4.65
C THR A 66 -4.24 10.26 -4.03
N VAL A 67 -3.40 10.02 -3.01
CA VAL A 67 -2.59 11.09 -2.42
C VAL A 67 -1.57 11.62 -3.43
N GLN A 68 -0.86 10.73 -4.14
CA GLN A 68 0.13 11.13 -5.16
C GLN A 68 -0.52 11.92 -6.31
N GLN A 69 -1.70 11.51 -6.78
CA GLN A 69 -2.46 12.21 -7.81
C GLN A 69 -2.88 13.60 -7.34
N GLY A 70 -3.45 13.71 -6.13
CA GLY A 70 -3.83 15.00 -5.56
C GLY A 70 -2.65 15.96 -5.36
N MET A 71 -1.43 15.47 -5.20
CA MET A 71 -0.21 16.30 -5.18
C MET A 71 0.23 16.72 -6.58
N ASN A 72 0.16 15.81 -7.55
CA ASN A 72 0.52 16.10 -8.94
C ASN A 72 -0.43 17.11 -9.58
N GLU A 73 -1.73 17.06 -9.26
CA GLU A 73 -2.72 18.03 -9.74
C GLU A 73 -2.39 19.45 -9.27
N VAL A 74 -2.09 19.64 -7.98
CA VAL A 74 -1.68 20.96 -7.44
C VAL A 74 -0.38 21.43 -8.09
N ALA A 75 0.60 20.53 -8.25
CA ALA A 75 1.85 20.86 -8.92
C ALA A 75 1.63 21.32 -10.38
N GLN A 76 0.74 20.65 -11.11
CA GLN A 76 0.41 21.01 -12.50
C GLN A 76 -0.36 22.32 -12.59
N ASP A 77 -1.35 22.54 -11.72
CA ASP A 77 -2.14 23.77 -11.69
C ASP A 77 -1.25 24.99 -11.44
N SER A 78 -0.32 24.89 -10.47
CA SER A 78 0.66 25.95 -10.21
C SER A 78 1.59 26.20 -11.41
N THR A 79 2.01 25.17 -12.14
CA THR A 79 2.93 25.31 -13.30
C THR A 79 2.24 25.91 -14.53
N SER A 80 0.90 25.85 -14.61
CA SER A 80 0.13 26.37 -15.75
C SER A 80 0.03 27.91 -15.79
N ARG A 81 0.43 28.61 -14.72
CA ARG A 81 0.36 30.06 -14.62
C ARG A 81 1.60 30.75 -15.20
N TRP A 82 1.36 31.84 -15.93
CA TRP A 82 2.39 32.66 -16.59
C TRP A 82 3.46 33.23 -15.62
N ASP A 83 3.09 33.46 -14.35
CA ASP A 83 3.96 34.05 -13.32
C ASP A 83 4.52 33.00 -12.33
N ALA A 84 4.31 31.72 -12.59
CA ALA A 84 4.78 30.67 -11.71
C ALA A 84 6.26 30.38 -11.96
N THR A 85 7.08 30.55 -10.93
CA THR A 85 8.39 29.91 -10.90
C THR A 85 8.18 28.41 -10.69
N PRO A 86 8.86 27.52 -11.43
CA PRO A 86 8.69 26.09 -11.28
C PRO A 86 9.35 25.64 -9.97
N GLU A 87 8.68 25.86 -8.85
CA GLU A 87 8.97 25.10 -7.63
C GLU A 87 8.67 23.64 -7.96
N LYS A 88 9.71 22.79 -7.84
CA LYS A 88 9.55 21.35 -8.05
C LYS A 88 8.77 20.79 -6.87
N TRP A 89 7.46 20.81 -6.99
CA TRP A 89 6.55 20.11 -6.12
C TRP A 89 6.70 18.59 -6.34
N VAL A 90 7.67 17.97 -5.66
CA VAL A 90 7.99 16.55 -5.86
C VAL A 90 7.27 15.71 -4.83
N VAL A 91 6.55 14.67 -5.28
CA VAL A 91 6.02 13.61 -4.40
C VAL A 91 7.15 13.09 -3.49
N PRO A 92 6.93 13.02 -2.15
CA PRO A 92 7.95 12.59 -1.20
C PRO A 92 8.55 11.23 -1.60
N ALA A 93 9.88 11.10 -1.54
CA ALA A 93 10.55 9.85 -1.87
C ALA A 93 10.09 8.67 -0.99
N SER A 94 9.60 8.95 0.23
CA SER A 94 8.97 7.98 1.12
C SER A 94 7.71 7.33 0.51
N ARG A 95 6.82 8.10 -0.14
CA ARG A 95 5.63 7.58 -0.83
C ARG A 95 6.02 6.58 -1.93
N LYS A 96 7.05 6.91 -2.72
CA LYS A 96 7.56 6.04 -3.79
C LYS A 96 8.22 4.76 -3.26
N LYS A 97 8.92 4.84 -2.13
CA LYS A 97 9.47 3.65 -1.47
C LYS A 97 8.35 2.76 -0.92
N PHE A 98 7.33 3.39 -0.33
CA PHE A 98 6.16 2.70 0.19
C PHE A 98 5.37 1.99 -0.92
N GLU A 99 5.11 2.66 -2.04
CA GLU A 99 4.50 2.08 -3.24
C GLU A 99 5.21 0.79 -3.69
N LYS A 100 6.54 0.84 -3.86
CA LYS A 100 7.32 -0.35 -4.23
C LYS A 100 7.18 -1.49 -3.22
N PHE A 101 7.15 -1.15 -1.94
CA PHE A 101 6.94 -2.12 -0.87
C PHE A 101 5.54 -2.74 -0.94
N VAL A 102 4.48 -1.94 -1.09
CA VAL A 102 3.10 -2.44 -1.19
C VAL A 102 2.91 -3.30 -2.43
N LEU A 103 3.43 -2.88 -3.59
CA LEU A 103 3.38 -3.68 -4.83
C LEU A 103 4.10 -5.03 -4.66
N PHE A 104 5.26 -5.03 -4.02
CA PHE A 104 5.96 -6.27 -3.68
C PHE A 104 5.12 -7.16 -2.75
N SER A 105 4.47 -6.58 -1.74
CA SER A 105 3.56 -7.30 -0.85
C SER A 105 2.35 -7.89 -1.57
N ILE A 106 1.80 -7.22 -2.59
CA ILE A 106 0.72 -7.77 -3.44
C ILE A 106 1.22 -9.00 -4.20
N ILE A 107 2.42 -8.95 -4.77
CA ILE A 107 3.01 -10.09 -5.47
C ILE A 107 3.19 -11.27 -4.50
N LEU A 108 3.75 -11.02 -3.32
CA LEU A 108 3.90 -12.05 -2.28
C LEU A 108 2.56 -12.64 -1.84
N ALA A 109 1.56 -11.79 -1.59
CA ALA A 109 0.23 -12.24 -1.18
C ALA A 109 -0.45 -13.07 -2.29
N THR A 110 -0.23 -12.71 -3.55
CA THR A 110 -0.71 -13.49 -4.71
C THR A 110 -0.02 -14.85 -4.79
N VAL A 111 1.30 -14.91 -4.54
CA VAL A 111 2.04 -16.18 -4.49
C VAL A 111 1.51 -17.06 -3.36
N VAL A 112 1.30 -16.51 -2.16
CA VAL A 112 0.71 -17.25 -1.05
C VAL A 112 -0.71 -17.71 -1.38
N TRP A 113 -1.49 -16.90 -2.09
CA TRP A 113 -2.82 -17.29 -2.50
C TRP A 113 -2.80 -18.49 -3.44
N GLY A 114 -1.93 -18.48 -4.45
CA GLY A 114 -1.84 -19.55 -5.45
C GLY A 114 -1.09 -20.81 -5.00
N TYR A 115 -0.14 -20.69 -4.07
CA TYR A 115 0.81 -21.76 -3.72
C TYR A 115 0.97 -22.00 -2.21
N GLY A 116 0.13 -21.37 -1.38
CA GLY A 116 0.26 -21.46 0.08
C GLY A 116 0.02 -22.85 0.65
N ASP A 117 -0.75 -23.68 -0.03
CA ASP A 117 -0.98 -25.09 0.31
C ASP A 117 0.31 -25.91 0.24
N LEU A 118 1.17 -25.66 -0.75
CA LEU A 118 2.42 -26.40 -0.96
C LEU A 118 3.41 -26.31 0.21
N LEU A 119 3.31 -25.28 1.06
CA LEU A 119 4.23 -25.11 2.21
C LEU A 119 3.99 -26.14 3.32
N PHE A 120 2.79 -26.71 3.39
CA PHE A 120 2.37 -27.59 4.49
C PHE A 120 2.13 -29.04 4.06
N LYS A 121 2.15 -29.30 2.74
CA LYS A 121 1.89 -30.61 2.10
C LYS A 121 2.73 -31.81 2.58
N ASN A 122 3.77 -31.58 3.37
CA ASN A 122 4.65 -32.61 3.94
C ASN A 122 4.95 -32.41 5.44
N SER A 123 4.15 -31.59 6.15
CA SER A 123 4.33 -31.31 7.60
C SER A 123 3.41 -32.17 8.48
#